data_AF-A0A1S8KPQ3-F1
#
_entry.id   AF-A0A1S8KPQ3-F1
#
_cell.length_a   1.000
_cell.length_b   1.000
_cell.length_c   1.000
_cell.angle_alpha   90.00
_cell.angle_beta   90.00
_cell.angle_gamma   90.00
#
_symmetry.space_group_name_H-M   'P 1'
#
loop_
_entity.id
_entity.type
_entity.pdbx_description
1 polymer ?
#
loop_
_entity_poly.entity_id
_entity_poly.type
_entity_poly.pdbx_seq_one_letter_code
_entity_poly.pdbx_strand_id
1 'polypeptide(L)'
;MYRKILLSLISTLIIFGTGIYLNVSMSLLMFAVISYVLPLMGNIVIDYYVQTENVLIGSGIISTITTTGYAIFAILMENNINFDGFIRQHTYRSGNMTMGLEPGLADMSQLIFVFALNLSVLYFIQYLSRGDFSHVRRK
;
A
#
# COMPACT_ATOMS: atom_id res chain seq x y z
N MET A 1 -8.78 -3.73 18.51
CA MET A 1 -7.52 -3.08 18.07
C MET A 1 -6.41 -4.08 17.75
N TYR A 2 -5.97 -4.91 18.71
CA TYR A 2 -4.89 -5.91 18.48
C TYR A 2 -5.13 -6.86 17.29
N ARG A 3 -6.35 -7.38 17.12
CA ARG A 3 -6.71 -8.24 15.97
C ARG A 3 -6.49 -7.54 14.63
N LYS A 4 -6.84 -6.26 14.54
CA LYS A 4 -6.70 -5.45 13.33
C LYS A 4 -5.23 -5.25 12.96
N ILE A 5 -4.41 -4.94 13.97
CA ILE A 5 -2.96 -4.78 13.85
C ILE A 5 -2.32 -6.09 13.38
N LEU A 6 -2.66 -7.22 14.02
CA LEU A 6 -2.15 -8.54 13.67
C LEU A 6 -2.48 -8.89 12.22
N LEU A 7 -3.73 -8.70 11.79
CA LEU A 7 -4.16 -8.99 10.43
C LEU A 7 -3.48 -8.09 9.41
N SER A 8 -3.30 -6.79 9.71
CA SER A 8 -2.60 -5.86 8.83
C SER A 8 -1.12 -6.22 8.69
N LEU A 9 -0.46 -6.63 9.78
CA LEU A 9 0.91 -7.16 9.72
C LEU A 9 1.01 -8.40 8.84
N ILE A 10 0.15 -9.39 9.06
CA ILE A 10 0.14 -10.63 8.27
C ILE A 10 -0.13 -10.33 6.79
N SER A 11 -1.12 -9.48 6.49
CA SER A 11 -1.44 -9.09 5.11
C SER A 11 -0.27 -8.36 4.45
N THR A 12 0.34 -7.41 5.14
CA THR A 12 1.49 -6.64 4.66
C THR A 12 2.68 -7.56 4.39
N LEU A 13 2.96 -8.51 5.29
CA LEU A 13 4.03 -9.50 5.13
C LEU A 13 3.79 -10.42 3.93
N ILE A 14 2.57 -10.91 3.73
CA ILE A 14 2.23 -11.79 2.61
C ILE A 14 2.38 -11.03 1.28
N ILE A 15 1.83 -9.82 1.20
CA ILE A 15 1.81 -9.03 -0.04
C ILE A 15 3.24 -8.64 -0.45
N PHE A 16 3.97 -7.98 0.46
CA PHE A 16 5.33 -7.54 0.15
C PHE A 16 6.32 -8.70 0.09
N GLY A 17 6.12 -9.76 0.88
CA GLY A 17 6.91 -11.00 0.76
C GLY A 17 6.75 -11.66 -0.61
N THR A 18 5.52 -11.67 -1.16
CA THR A 18 5.28 -12.12 -2.54
C THR A 18 5.96 -11.20 -3.56
N GLY A 19 5.92 -9.89 -3.33
CA GLY A 19 6.66 -8.91 -4.14
C GLY A 19 8.16 -9.18 -4.15
N ILE A 20 8.78 -9.40 -2.99
CA ILE A 20 10.21 -9.72 -2.86
C ILE A 20 10.54 -11.05 -3.56
N TYR A 21 9.67 -12.05 -3.41
CA TYR A 21 9.87 -13.36 -4.06
C TYR A 21 9.84 -13.26 -5.58
N LEU A 22 8.88 -12.52 -6.15
CA LEU A 22 8.78 -12.31 -7.59
C LEU A 22 9.88 -11.37 -8.10
N ASN A 23 10.30 -10.40 -7.30
CA ASN A 23 11.41 -9.51 -7.56
C ASN A 23 11.31 -8.84 -8.95
N VAL A 24 12.43 -8.54 -9.60
CA VAL A 24 12.54 -7.96 -10.95
C VAL A 24 11.93 -8.80 -12.08
N SER A 25 11.42 -10.00 -11.83
CA SER A 25 10.77 -10.82 -12.86
C SER A 25 9.31 -10.43 -13.12
N MET A 26 8.73 -9.57 -12.28
CA MET A 26 7.35 -9.14 -12.40
C MET A 26 7.16 -8.08 -13.50
N SER A 27 5.96 -7.93 -14.05
CA SER A 27 5.65 -6.81 -14.95
C SER A 27 5.47 -5.50 -14.18
N LEU A 28 5.60 -4.35 -14.86
CA LEU A 28 5.35 -3.03 -14.25
C LEU A 28 3.93 -2.92 -13.65
N LEU A 29 2.93 -3.50 -14.31
CA LEU A 29 1.57 -3.56 -13.78
C LEU A 29 1.52 -4.34 -12.45
N MET A 30 2.15 -5.52 -12.41
CA MET A 30 2.19 -6.36 -11.22
C MET A 30 2.94 -5.68 -10.08
N PHE A 31 4.04 -4.98 -10.41
CA PHE A 31 4.77 -4.14 -9.46
C PHE A 31 3.88 -3.05 -8.86
N ALA A 32 3.15 -2.29 -9.67
CA ALA A 32 2.25 -1.24 -9.19
C ALA A 32 1.11 -1.81 -8.33
N VAL A 33 0.57 -2.96 -8.73
CA VAL A 33 -0.50 -3.64 -7.98
C VAL A 33 0.02 -4.11 -6.62
N ILE A 34 1.17 -4.77 -6.54
CA ILE A 34 1.75 -5.24 -5.27
C ILE A 34 2.18 -4.07 -4.39
N SER A 35 2.74 -3.01 -4.98
CA SER A 35 3.29 -1.87 -4.24
C SER A 35 2.23 -1.00 -3.60
N TYR A 36 1.12 -0.74 -4.32
CA TYR A 36 0.15 0.28 -3.94
C TYR A 36 -1.27 -0.25 -3.78
N VAL A 37 -1.74 -1.08 -4.71
CA VAL A 37 -3.16 -1.47 -4.77
C VAL A 37 -3.49 -2.59 -3.78
N LEU A 38 -2.71 -3.68 -3.78
CA LEU A 38 -2.93 -4.85 -2.93
C LEU A 38 -2.87 -4.51 -1.43
N PRO A 39 -1.85 -3.78 -0.92
CA PRO A 39 -1.77 -3.42 0.49
C PRO A 39 -2.96 -2.57 0.93
N LEU A 40 -3.35 -1.61 0.08
CA LEU A 40 -4.50 -0.76 0.30
C LEU A 40 -5.80 -1.57 0.37
N MET A 41 -6.04 -2.44 -0.62
CA MET A 41 -7.20 -3.31 -0.66
C MET A 41 -7.25 -4.26 0.53
N GLY A 42 -6.12 -4.86 0.91
CA GLY A 42 -6.01 -5.72 2.09
C GLY A 42 -6.39 -4.97 3.37
N ASN A 43 -5.87 -3.75 3.54
CA ASN A 43 -6.20 -2.91 4.67
C ASN A 43 -7.68 -2.50 4.70
N ILE A 44 -8.28 -2.19 3.54
CA ILE A 44 -9.72 -1.88 3.43
C ILE A 44 -10.57 -3.07 3.89
N VAL A 45 -10.23 -4.27 3.43
CA VAL A 45 -10.93 -5.50 3.83
C VAL A 45 -10.82 -5.71 5.35
N ILE A 46 -9.61 -5.63 5.90
CA ILE A 46 -9.39 -5.77 7.34
C ILE A 46 -10.18 -4.73 8.13
N ASP A 47 -10.19 -3.49 7.64
CA ASP A 47 -10.87 -2.37 8.27
C ASP A 47 -12.40 -2.52 8.27
N TYR A 48 -12.96 -3.02 7.18
CA TYR A 48 -14.39 -3.30 7.04
C TYR A 48 -14.86 -4.39 8.03
N TYR A 49 -14.09 -5.47 8.18
CA TYR A 49 -14.46 -6.59 9.07
C TYR A 49 -14.08 -6.36 10.54
N VAL A 50 -13.04 -5.55 10.82
CA VAL A 50 -12.53 -5.32 12.17
C VAL A 50 -12.55 -3.84 12.50
N GLN A 51 -13.75 -3.36 12.85
CA GLN A 51 -13.97 -1.98 13.24
C GLN A 51 -13.24 -1.62 14.55
N THR A 52 -12.76 -0.39 14.63
CA THR A 52 -12.11 0.19 15.82
C THR A 52 -12.86 1.41 16.28
N GLU A 53 -13.02 1.61 17.59
CA GLU A 53 -13.75 2.76 18.14
C GLU A 53 -13.17 4.10 17.63
N ASN A 54 -11.84 4.26 17.71
CA ASN A 54 -11.13 5.41 17.18
C ASN A 54 -10.63 5.17 15.73
N VAL A 55 -11.35 5.75 14.77
CA VAL A 55 -11.07 5.65 13.32
C VAL A 55 -9.69 6.17 12.95
N LEU A 56 -9.36 7.37 13.44
CA LEU A 56 -8.14 8.07 13.05
C LEU A 56 -6.91 7.34 13.57
N ILE A 57 -6.93 6.93 14.85
CA ILE A 57 -5.82 6.18 15.45
C ILE A 57 -5.69 4.80 14.77
N GLY A 58 -6.81 4.11 14.53
CA GLY A 58 -6.78 2.80 13.87
C GLY A 58 -6.23 2.87 12.45
N SER A 59 -6.66 3.86 11.67
CA SER A 59 -6.19 4.09 10.29
C SER A 59 -4.74 4.54 10.26
N GLY A 60 -4.33 5.41 11.19
CA GLY A 60 -2.95 5.86 11.34
C GLY A 60 -1.98 4.70 11.59
N ILE A 61 -2.29 3.82 12.55
CA ILE A 61 -1.43 2.67 12.86
C ILE A 61 -1.30 1.72 11.67
N ILE A 62 -2.41 1.39 11.00
CA ILE A 62 -2.38 0.54 9.80
C ILE A 62 -1.54 1.18 8.69
N SER A 63 -1.72 2.48 8.46
CA SER A 63 -0.97 3.22 7.45
C SER A 63 0.53 3.21 7.75
N THR A 64 0.91 3.36 9.03
CA THR A 64 2.32 3.21 9.45
C THR A 64 2.85 1.81 9.19
N ILE A 65 2.10 0.75 9.54
CA ILE A 65 2.52 -0.65 9.32
C ILE A 65 2.78 -0.89 7.83
N THR A 66 1.84 -0.49 6.98
CA THR A 66 1.96 -0.68 5.53
C THR A 66 3.08 0.15 4.92
N THR A 67 3.29 1.38 5.39
CA THR A 67 4.40 2.23 4.94
C THR A 67 5.75 1.63 5.34
N THR A 68 5.88 1.13 6.56
CA THR A 68 7.10 0.43 7.00
C THR A 68 7.34 -0.84 6.19
N GLY A 69 6.28 -1.63 5.92
CA GLY A 69 6.38 -2.80 5.04
C GLY A 69 6.81 -2.43 3.62
N TYR A 70 6.26 -1.36 3.06
CA TYR A 70 6.64 -0.82 1.76
C TYR A 70 8.09 -0.35 1.75
N ALA A 71 8.57 0.34 2.79
CA ALA A 71 9.95 0.78 2.90
C ALA A 71 10.92 -0.41 2.86
N ILE A 72 10.63 -1.48 3.61
CA ILE A 72 11.43 -2.70 3.59
C ILE A 72 11.41 -3.34 2.20
N PHE A 73 10.24 -3.43 1.57
CA PHE A 73 10.08 -3.94 0.20
C PHE A 73 10.92 -3.12 -0.80
N ALA A 74 10.81 -1.80 -0.76
CA ALA A 74 11.50 -0.87 -1.65
C ALA A 74 13.02 -1.03 -1.51
N ILE A 75 13.55 -1.01 -0.28
CA ILE A 75 14.99 -1.19 -0.01
C ILE A 75 15.48 -2.54 -0.55
N LEU A 76 14.72 -3.62 -0.36
CA LEU A 76 15.13 -4.95 -0.84
C LEU A 76 15.07 -5.06 -2.37
N MET A 77 14.12 -4.40 -3.01
CA MET A 77 14.02 -4.34 -4.48
C MET A 77 15.15 -3.49 -5.08
N GLU A 78 15.42 -2.31 -4.52
CA GLU A 78 16.48 -1.41 -5.00
C GLU A 78 17.88 -2.00 -4.85
N ASN A 79 18.12 -2.78 -3.80
CA ASN A 79 19.38 -3.49 -3.62
C ASN A 79 19.56 -4.68 -4.58
N ASN A 80 18.57 -5.01 -5.41
CA ASN A 80 18.73 -6.06 -6.39
C ASN A 80 19.59 -5.61 -7.57
N ILE A 81 20.62 -6.41 -7.91
CA ILE A 81 21.54 -6.12 -9.03
C ILE A 81 20.85 -5.91 -10.38
N ASN A 82 19.63 -6.43 -10.56
CA ASN A 82 18.87 -6.33 -11.80
C ASN A 82 17.86 -5.18 -11.78
N PHE A 83 17.74 -4.43 -10.70
CA PHE A 83 16.73 -3.38 -10.52
C PHE A 83 16.90 -2.24 -11.53
N ASP A 84 18.14 -1.81 -11.78
CA ASP A 84 18.43 -0.81 -12.83
C ASP A 84 18.02 -1.30 -14.23
N GLY A 85 18.23 -2.59 -14.51
CA GLY A 85 17.79 -3.23 -15.74
C GLY A 85 16.26 -3.27 -15.85
N PHE A 86 15.57 -3.55 -14.74
CA PHE A 86 14.12 -3.56 -14.65
C PHE A 86 13.51 -2.18 -14.92
N ILE A 87 14.05 -1.12 -14.31
CA ILE A 87 13.61 0.27 -14.58
C ILE A 87 13.80 0.61 -16.06
N ARG A 88 14.97 0.31 -16.63
CA ARG A 88 15.28 0.61 -18.03
C ARG A 88 14.37 -0.12 -19.02
N GLN A 89 14.04 -1.38 -18.75
CA GLN A 89 13.15 -2.18 -19.59
C GLN A 89 11.70 -1.69 -19.57
N HIS A 90 11.27 -1.07 -18.46
CA HIS A 90 9.91 -0.61 -18.27
C HIS A 90 9.74 0.91 -18.34
N THR A 91 10.81 1.64 -18.65
CA THR A 91 10.76 3.08 -18.92
C THR A 91 10.61 3.31 -20.42
N TYR A 92 9.43 3.73 -20.85
CA TYR A 92 9.15 4.12 -22.22
C TYR A 92 9.48 5.60 -22.43
N ARG A 93 10.31 5.89 -23.44
CA ARG A 93 10.62 7.26 -23.89
C ARG A 93 9.98 7.51 -25.24
N SER A 94 9.12 8.52 -25.34
CA SER A 94 8.58 9.02 -26.61
C SER A 94 8.69 10.54 -26.68
N GLY A 95 9.55 11.05 -27.56
CA GLY A 95 9.88 12.47 -27.62
C GLY A 95 10.45 12.98 -26.30
N ASN A 96 9.82 14.02 -25.72
CA ASN A 96 10.17 14.58 -24.41
C ASN A 96 9.42 13.93 -23.25
N MET A 97 8.54 12.95 -23.50
CA MET A 97 7.78 12.27 -22.44
C MET A 97 8.48 10.96 -22.05
N THR A 98 8.84 10.86 -20.78
CA THR A 98 9.33 9.65 -20.13
C THR A 98 8.22 9.09 -19.23
N MET A 99 7.70 7.91 -19.55
CA MET A 99 6.84 7.14 -18.63
C MET A 99 7.66 5.95 -18.14
N GLY A 100 8.01 5.95 -16.86
CA GLY A 100 8.79 4.89 -16.24
C GLY A 100 8.70 4.93 -14.74
N LEU A 101 9.33 3.96 -14.08
CA LEU A 101 9.50 3.99 -12.63
C LEU A 101 10.52 5.07 -12.30
N GLU A 102 10.14 5.98 -11.42
CA GLU A 102 11.08 6.94 -10.83
C GLU A 102 12.02 6.15 -9.91
N PRO A 103 13.35 6.29 -10.07
CA PRO A 103 14.30 5.73 -9.11
C PRO A 103 14.10 6.42 -7.74
N GLY A 104 14.33 5.69 -6.65
CA GLY A 104 14.03 6.20 -5.30
C GLY A 104 12.66 5.75 -4.77
N LEU A 105 12.34 4.46 -4.91
CA LEU A 105 11.17 3.83 -4.29
C LEU A 105 11.19 3.99 -2.76
N ALA A 106 12.39 3.99 -2.15
CA ALA A 106 12.55 4.17 -0.71
C ALA A 106 12.66 5.64 -0.27
N ASP A 107 12.53 6.60 -1.19
CA ASP A 107 12.64 8.02 -0.88
C ASP A 107 11.53 8.49 0.05
N MET A 108 11.85 9.49 0.88
CA MET A 108 10.88 10.02 1.84
C MET A 108 9.60 10.54 1.18
N SER A 109 9.68 11.10 -0.02
CA SER A 109 8.51 11.51 -0.81
C SER A 109 7.57 10.34 -1.09
N GLN A 110 8.10 9.18 -1.48
CA GLN A 110 7.35 7.96 -1.72
C GLN A 110 6.77 7.38 -0.43
N LEU A 111 7.52 7.38 0.66
CA LEU A 111 7.03 6.91 1.96
C LEU A 111 5.88 7.77 2.48
N ILE A 112 6.00 9.10 2.38
CA ILE A 112 4.94 10.03 2.74
C ILE A 112 3.71 9.81 1.85
N PHE A 113 3.91 9.60 0.55
CA PHE A 113 2.82 9.30 -0.38
C PHE A 113 2.08 8.01 -0.01
N VAL A 114 2.78 6.90 0.24
CA VAL A 114 2.18 5.61 0.63
C VAL A 114 1.41 5.72 1.95
N PHE A 115 1.98 6.44 2.92
CA PHE A 115 1.31 6.71 4.19
C PHE A 115 0.04 7.53 4.01
N ALA A 116 0.14 8.67 3.32
CA ALA A 116 -0.97 9.58 3.10
C ALA A 116 -2.09 8.93 2.29
N LEU A 117 -1.74 8.14 1.27
CA LEU A 117 -2.69 7.39 0.46
C LEU A 117 -3.48 6.38 1.30
N ASN A 118 -2.78 5.53 2.08
CA ASN A 118 -3.44 4.56 2.96
C ASN A 118 -4.33 5.26 3.98
N LEU A 119 -3.81 6.30 4.64
CA LEU A 119 -4.54 7.02 5.68
C LEU A 119 -5.81 7.66 5.11
N SER A 120 -5.70 8.36 3.99
CA SER A 120 -6.81 9.08 3.37
C SER A 120 -7.91 8.14 2.92
N VAL A 121 -7.56 7.03 2.28
CA VAL A 121 -8.54 6.06 1.77
C VAL A 121 -9.22 5.31 2.91
N LEU A 122 -8.47 4.83 3.90
CA LEU A 122 -9.05 4.14 5.06
C LEU A 122 -9.95 5.09 5.86
N TYR A 123 -9.52 6.33 6.07
CA TYR A 123 -10.33 7.34 6.73
C TYR A 123 -11.62 7.62 5.96
N PHE A 124 -11.54 7.79 4.64
CA PHE A 124 -12.69 8.06 3.78
C PHE A 124 -13.68 6.89 3.76
N ILE A 125 -13.21 5.65 3.67
CA ILE A 125 -14.07 4.46 3.68
C ILE A 125 -14.76 4.29 5.04
N GLN A 126 -14.06 4.54 6.15
CA GLN A 126 -14.70 4.51 7.47
C GLN A 126 -15.70 5.65 7.66
N TYR A 127 -15.42 6.82 7.11
CA TYR A 127 -16.34 7.94 7.12
C TYR A 127 -17.64 7.58 6.37
N LEU A 128 -17.53 7.02 5.17
CA LEU A 128 -18.69 6.56 4.40
C LEU A 128 -19.46 5.43 5.09
N SER A 129 -18.75 4.45 5.67
CA SER A 129 -19.41 3.30 6.31
C SER A 129 -20.16 3.66 7.60
N ARG A 130 -19.72 4.71 8.32
CA ARG A 130 -20.40 5.25 9.50
C ARG A 130 -21.47 6.27 9.17
N GLY A 131 -21.40 6.88 7.99
CA GLY A 131 -22.27 7.98 7.56
C GLY A 131 -23.71 7.60 7.24
N ASP A 132 -24.06 6.32 7.02
CA ASP A 132 -25.38 6.04 6.39
C ASP A 132 -26.08 4.70 6.72
N PHE A 133 -26.00 4.20 7.97
CA PHE A 133 -26.86 3.09 8.42
C PHE A 133 -27.52 3.28 9.80
N SER A 134 -27.35 4.45 10.44
CA SER A 134 -28.00 4.75 11.72
C SER A 134 -29.45 5.26 11.58
N HIS A 135 -29.90 5.61 10.37
CA HIS A 135 -31.26 6.12 10.12
C HIS A 135 -32.26 5.13 9.52
N VAL A 136 -31.86 3.90 9.17
CA VAL A 136 -32.77 2.91 8.54
C VAL A 136 -33.20 1.77 9.47
N ARG A 137 -32.64 1.66 10.70
CA ARG A 137 -33.06 0.66 11.72
C ARG A 137 -33.86 1.23 12.90
N ARG A 138 -34.58 2.33 12.68
CA ARG A 138 -35.61 2.80 13.62
C ARG A 138 -36.90 3.09 12.87
N LYS A 139 -37.58 2.03 12.44
CA LYS A 139 -39.04 1.97 12.32
C LYS A 139 -39.50 0.59 12.72
#